data_AF-A0AAE0QU20-F1
#
_entry.id   AF-A0AAE0QU20-F1
#
_cell.length_a   1.000
_cell.length_b   1.000
_cell.length_c   1.000
_cell.angle_alpha   90.00
_cell.angle_beta   90.00
_cell.angle_gamma   90.00
#
_symmetry.space_group_name_H-M   'P 1'
#
loop_
_entity.id
_entity.type
_entity.pdbx_description
1 polymer ?
#
loop_
_entity_poly.entity_id
_entity_poly.type
_entity_poly.pdbx_seq_one_letter_code
_entity_poly.pdbx_strand_id
1 'polypeptide(L)'
;MQLGRSKLAEPAHQQRGRMRLCYNCGASGHQSSRCPEKSAPAQVGGSSLFFSLLVPVSLSVSDRCISVPALIDSGEAVNLIDGALMEKLGIPTFPCVPSLRITAIDSQPIGEGYLKRQTELLEFRVGLFYQERLAFYVTSSPANPMILGFLWLRRHDPQISWRSGELVRWSPACLDGCLRNQVSRPCRTSRVREMSPPTPGHLPQAYAEFWEVFRKERVARLPAHQPWDCAIDLLPNNSPPRGRVYPLSLPESKAMEEYIETALAAEHIRPSTAPAAAGFFFVGKKDGGLRPCIDYQGLNAITVPYPYPLPLVPAALEQLRGARMFTKLDLRSAYNLVQIRKGDEWKTVFHTTHGHYEYRVSLPSPD
;
A
#
# COMPACT_ATOMS: atom_id res chain seq x y z
N MET A 1 38.89 -14.59 -20.32
CA MET A 1 39.84 -15.26 -21.24
C MET A 1 39.13 -16.14 -22.28
N GLN A 2 38.70 -15.60 -23.44
CA GLN A 2 37.67 -16.25 -24.29
C GLN A 2 38.12 -17.49 -25.08
N LEU A 3 37.46 -18.63 -24.87
CA LEU A 3 37.60 -19.86 -25.67
C LEU A 3 36.30 -20.25 -26.39
N GLY A 4 36.19 -19.86 -27.67
CA GLY A 4 35.17 -20.35 -28.60
C GLY A 4 35.76 -21.31 -29.65
N ARG A 5 34.96 -22.21 -30.22
CA ARG A 5 35.42 -23.10 -31.31
C ARG A 5 35.48 -22.39 -32.67
N SER A 6 36.24 -23.00 -33.59
CA SER A 6 36.94 -22.36 -34.71
C SER A 6 36.12 -22.15 -36.00
N LYS A 7 36.63 -21.26 -36.87
CA LYS A 7 36.21 -21.13 -38.27
C LYS A 7 36.89 -22.20 -39.14
N LEU A 8 36.29 -22.53 -40.29
CA LEU A 8 36.92 -23.35 -41.33
C LEU A 8 38.15 -22.65 -41.94
N ALA A 9 39.15 -23.44 -42.32
CA ALA A 9 40.35 -22.94 -42.99
C ALA A 9 40.09 -22.50 -44.45
N GLU A 10 40.80 -21.47 -44.88
CA GLU A 10 40.56 -20.76 -46.15
C GLU A 10 40.61 -21.62 -47.43
N PRO A 11 41.50 -22.63 -47.58
CA PRO A 11 41.52 -23.49 -48.77
C PRO A 11 40.19 -24.25 -48.98
N ALA A 12 39.62 -24.79 -47.90
CA ALA A 12 38.32 -25.47 -47.95
C ALA A 12 37.17 -24.51 -48.28
N HIS A 13 37.29 -23.24 -47.88
CA HIS A 13 36.33 -22.19 -48.21
C HIS A 13 36.38 -21.83 -49.70
N GLN A 14 37.58 -21.70 -50.30
CA GLN A 14 37.70 -21.44 -51.75
C GLN A 14 37.20 -22.63 -52.59
N GLN A 15 37.50 -23.86 -52.19
CA GLN A 15 37.07 -25.06 -52.92
C GLN A 15 35.53 -25.23 -52.91
N ARG A 16 34.87 -25.06 -51.75
CA ARG A 16 33.40 -25.05 -51.65
C ARG A 16 32.77 -23.92 -52.48
N GLY A 17 33.43 -22.75 -52.55
CA GLY A 17 32.98 -21.63 -53.39
C GLY A 17 32.98 -21.95 -54.88
N ARG A 18 34.06 -22.56 -55.41
CA ARG A 18 34.12 -22.99 -56.81
C ARG A 18 33.04 -24.01 -57.18
N MET A 19 32.67 -24.90 -56.25
CA MET A 19 31.67 -25.96 -56.48
C MET A 19 30.24 -25.56 -56.07
N ARG A 20 29.99 -24.30 -55.69
CA ARG A 20 28.71 -23.77 -55.19
C ARG A 20 28.09 -24.60 -54.05
N LEU A 21 28.94 -24.99 -53.10
CA LEU A 21 28.57 -25.78 -51.93
C LEU A 21 28.37 -24.90 -50.68
N CYS A 22 27.43 -25.29 -49.82
CA CYS A 22 27.16 -24.65 -48.53
C CYS A 22 28.39 -24.65 -47.61
N TYR A 23 28.77 -23.50 -47.04
CA TYR A 23 29.96 -23.43 -46.19
C TYR A 23 29.78 -24.07 -44.81
N ASN A 24 28.55 -24.22 -44.31
CA ASN A 24 28.29 -24.91 -43.04
C ASN A 24 28.36 -26.44 -43.25
N CYS A 25 27.35 -27.07 -43.85
CA CYS A 25 27.32 -28.54 -44.03
C CYS A 25 28.20 -29.07 -45.17
N GLY A 26 28.28 -28.36 -46.31
CA GLY A 26 29.04 -28.79 -47.50
C GLY A 26 28.20 -29.30 -48.67
N ALA A 27 26.87 -29.37 -48.54
CA ALA A 27 26.00 -29.83 -49.63
C ALA A 27 25.68 -28.73 -50.66
N SER A 28 25.25 -29.13 -51.86
CA SER A 28 24.88 -28.23 -52.96
C SER A 28 23.45 -27.67 -52.83
N GLY A 29 23.06 -26.82 -53.77
CA GLY A 29 21.67 -26.33 -53.92
C GLY A 29 21.21 -25.25 -52.95
N HIS A 30 21.95 -24.97 -51.87
CA HIS A 30 21.60 -23.95 -50.88
C HIS A 30 22.83 -23.21 -50.32
N GLN A 31 22.59 -22.03 -49.74
CA GLN A 31 23.62 -21.20 -49.09
C GLN A 31 23.64 -21.43 -47.57
N SER A 32 24.77 -21.14 -46.93
CA SER A 32 25.01 -21.33 -45.48
C SER A 32 24.01 -20.64 -44.56
N SER A 33 23.39 -19.55 -45.03
CA SER A 33 22.31 -18.82 -44.35
C SER A 33 21.00 -19.60 -44.24
N ARG A 34 20.82 -20.63 -45.07
CA ARG A 34 19.68 -21.57 -45.07
C ARG A 34 20.13 -23.02 -44.81
N CYS A 35 21.27 -23.22 -44.17
CA CYS A 35 21.78 -24.53 -43.80
C CYS A 35 21.00 -25.09 -42.59
N PRO A 36 20.39 -26.28 -42.67
CA PRO A 36 19.54 -26.81 -41.59
C PRO A 36 20.31 -27.24 -40.33
N GLU A 37 21.61 -27.56 -40.43
CA GLU A 37 22.39 -28.23 -39.37
C GLU A 37 23.06 -27.29 -38.32
N LYS A 38 22.57 -26.05 -38.12
CA LYS A 38 23.29 -25.03 -37.33
C LYS A 38 22.82 -24.94 -35.86
N SER A 39 23.64 -25.41 -34.92
CA SER A 39 23.39 -25.40 -33.46
C SER A 39 24.38 -24.51 -32.65
N ALA A 40 24.18 -24.36 -31.33
CA ALA A 40 25.01 -23.51 -30.43
C ALA A 40 25.17 -24.10 -28.99
N PRO A 41 26.26 -23.80 -28.23
CA PRO A 41 26.74 -24.62 -27.09
C PRO A 41 26.56 -24.00 -25.67
N ALA A 42 27.06 -24.66 -24.60
CA ALA A 42 26.62 -24.49 -23.20
C ALA A 42 27.68 -24.46 -22.05
N GLN A 43 27.32 -23.76 -20.95
CA GLN A 43 27.83 -23.63 -19.55
C GLN A 43 29.35 -23.34 -19.33
N VAL A 44 29.93 -22.89 -18.19
CA VAL A 44 29.69 -22.84 -16.70
C VAL A 44 30.34 -21.50 -16.18
N GLY A 45 30.28 -20.91 -14.96
CA GLY A 45 29.74 -21.16 -13.59
C GLY A 45 30.84 -21.05 -12.49
N GLY A 46 30.57 -20.50 -11.28
CA GLY A 46 31.56 -20.39 -10.18
C GLY A 46 31.08 -19.72 -8.86
N SER A 47 31.69 -20.06 -7.71
CA SER A 47 31.17 -19.74 -6.35
C SER A 47 32.12 -18.89 -5.47
N SER A 48 31.58 -18.06 -4.55
CA SER A 48 32.33 -17.34 -3.51
C SER A 48 31.48 -17.06 -2.24
N LEU A 49 32.04 -16.30 -1.27
CA LEU A 49 31.37 -15.88 -0.03
C LEU A 49 30.30 -14.80 -0.30
N PHE A 50 29.16 -15.20 -0.86
CA PHE A 50 28.08 -14.28 -1.21
C PHE A 50 27.21 -13.89 0.00
N PHE A 51 27.46 -12.70 0.56
CA PHE A 51 26.40 -11.95 1.26
C PHE A 51 25.40 -11.46 0.22
N SER A 52 24.42 -12.32 -0.12
CA SER A 52 23.39 -12.04 -1.11
C SER A 52 22.30 -11.12 -0.58
N LEU A 53 22.04 -10.02 -1.30
CA LEU A 53 20.94 -9.11 -1.01
C LEU A 53 19.62 -9.70 -1.51
N LEU A 54 19.04 -10.63 -0.75
CA LEU A 54 17.79 -11.31 -1.08
C LEU A 54 16.57 -10.52 -0.57
N VAL A 55 15.71 -10.09 -1.49
CA VAL A 55 14.44 -9.42 -1.18
C VAL A 55 13.28 -10.38 -1.52
N PRO A 56 12.28 -10.56 -0.63
CA PRO A 56 11.12 -11.40 -0.93
C PRO A 56 10.23 -10.75 -1.98
N VAL A 57 9.99 -11.47 -3.07
CA VAL A 57 9.13 -11.09 -4.19
C VAL A 57 7.92 -12.01 -4.26
N SER A 58 6.72 -11.44 -4.36
CA SER A 58 5.49 -12.21 -4.60
C SER A 58 5.14 -12.19 -6.09
N LEU A 59 5.29 -13.32 -6.77
CA LEU A 59 4.85 -13.52 -8.16
C LEU A 59 3.37 -13.86 -8.21
N SER A 60 2.63 -13.23 -9.13
CA SER A 60 1.24 -13.58 -9.43
C SER A 60 1.20 -14.42 -10.71
N VAL A 61 0.68 -15.64 -10.61
CA VAL A 61 0.69 -16.66 -11.66
C VAL A 61 -0.70 -17.30 -11.72
N SER A 62 -1.50 -16.90 -12.71
CA SER A 62 -2.96 -17.14 -12.70
C SER A 62 -3.55 -16.74 -11.34
N ASP A 63 -4.41 -17.56 -10.73
CA ASP A 63 -5.04 -17.28 -9.43
C ASP A 63 -4.12 -17.55 -8.20
N ARG A 64 -2.80 -17.71 -8.39
CA ARG A 64 -1.84 -18.05 -7.32
C ARG A 64 -0.81 -16.95 -7.10
N CYS A 65 -0.62 -16.56 -5.84
CA CYS A 65 0.42 -15.63 -5.41
C CYS A 65 1.50 -16.41 -4.65
N ILE A 66 2.76 -16.34 -5.11
CA ILE A 66 3.85 -17.22 -4.66
C ILE A 66 5.08 -16.37 -4.28
N SER A 67 5.58 -16.53 -3.07
CA SER A 67 6.79 -15.84 -2.59
C SER A 67 8.06 -16.55 -3.07
N VAL A 68 8.98 -15.79 -3.65
CA VAL A 68 10.27 -16.22 -4.21
C VAL A 68 11.35 -15.21 -3.76
N PRO A 69 12.53 -15.65 -3.28
CA PRO A 69 13.63 -14.73 -2.99
C PRO A 69 14.25 -14.23 -4.30
N ALA A 70 14.32 -12.90 -4.46
CA ALA A 70 15.00 -12.24 -5.56
C ALA A 70 16.32 -11.65 -5.09
N LEU A 71 17.43 -12.02 -5.74
CA LEU A 71 18.72 -11.38 -5.54
C LEU A 71 18.73 -10.00 -6.20
N ILE A 72 19.12 -8.98 -5.45
CA ILE A 72 19.46 -7.67 -6.01
C ILE A 72 20.93 -7.69 -6.41
N ASP A 73 21.22 -7.55 -7.71
CA ASP A 73 22.59 -7.59 -8.23
C ASP A 73 22.85 -6.41 -9.18
N SER A 74 23.81 -5.55 -8.84
CA SER A 74 24.23 -4.43 -9.69
C SER A 74 25.29 -4.81 -10.73
N GLY A 75 25.88 -6.02 -10.63
CA GLY A 75 26.79 -6.59 -11.61
C GLY A 75 26.10 -7.30 -12.77
N GLU A 76 24.88 -7.80 -12.58
CA GLU A 76 24.03 -8.31 -13.65
C GLU A 76 23.32 -7.16 -14.37
N ALA A 77 23.27 -7.19 -15.71
CA ALA A 77 22.71 -6.12 -16.51
C ALA A 77 21.17 -6.15 -16.56
N VAL A 78 20.57 -7.34 -16.62
CA VAL A 78 19.14 -7.56 -16.86
C VAL A 78 18.44 -8.29 -15.72
N ASN A 79 17.12 -8.40 -15.77
CA ASN A 79 16.37 -9.20 -14.81
C ASN A 79 16.37 -10.67 -15.27
N LEU A 80 16.77 -11.58 -14.38
CA LEU A 80 16.86 -13.01 -14.65
C LEU A 80 15.88 -13.81 -13.79
N ILE A 81 15.45 -14.96 -14.31
CA ILE A 81 14.61 -15.92 -13.59
C ILE A 81 15.03 -17.35 -13.94
N ASP A 82 14.95 -18.26 -12.97
CA ASP A 82 15.36 -19.64 -13.16
C ASP A 82 14.35 -20.46 -13.98
N GLY A 83 14.85 -21.24 -14.94
CA GLY A 83 14.04 -22.06 -15.84
C GLY A 83 13.27 -23.19 -15.13
N ALA A 84 13.87 -23.83 -14.12
CA ALA A 84 13.19 -24.89 -13.37
C ALA A 84 12.09 -24.32 -12.46
N LEU A 85 12.23 -23.08 -11.98
CA LEU A 85 11.12 -22.35 -11.36
C LEU A 85 9.98 -22.11 -12.38
N MET A 86 10.27 -21.68 -13.60
CA MET A 86 9.23 -21.44 -14.62
C MET A 86 8.48 -22.71 -15.00
N GLU A 87 9.19 -23.83 -15.18
CA GLU A 87 8.59 -25.14 -15.45
C GLU A 87 7.75 -25.64 -14.26
N LYS A 88 8.25 -25.49 -13.02
CA LYS A 88 7.49 -25.81 -11.79
C LYS A 88 6.23 -24.95 -11.59
N LEU A 89 6.24 -23.71 -12.06
CA LEU A 89 5.09 -22.80 -11.98
C LEU A 89 4.17 -22.85 -13.21
N GLY A 90 4.51 -23.63 -14.24
CA GLY A 90 3.74 -23.71 -15.48
C GLY A 90 3.76 -22.43 -16.33
N ILE A 91 4.77 -21.57 -16.15
CA ILE A 91 4.84 -20.27 -16.82
C ILE A 91 5.38 -20.43 -18.25
N PRO A 92 4.65 -19.97 -19.29
CA PRO A 92 5.14 -19.98 -20.65
C PRO A 92 6.29 -18.97 -20.84
N THR A 93 7.23 -19.33 -21.72
CA THR A 93 8.41 -18.52 -22.02
C THR A 93 8.70 -18.57 -23.52
N PHE A 94 9.13 -17.46 -24.09
CA PHE A 94 9.19 -17.21 -25.52
C PHE A 94 10.64 -16.97 -25.98
N PRO A 95 11.00 -17.27 -27.24
CA PRO A 95 12.30 -16.92 -27.79
C PRO A 95 12.54 -15.40 -27.73
N CYS A 96 13.73 -14.97 -27.26
CA CYS A 96 14.14 -13.58 -27.35
C CYS A 96 14.97 -13.35 -28.63
N VAL A 97 14.64 -12.29 -29.37
CA VAL A 97 15.31 -11.94 -30.64
C VAL A 97 15.62 -10.44 -30.64
N PRO A 98 16.91 -10.03 -30.74
CA PRO A 98 18.11 -10.87 -30.72
C PRO A 98 18.37 -11.48 -29.33
N SER A 99 18.93 -12.69 -29.28
CA SER A 99 19.34 -13.33 -28.03
C SER A 99 20.48 -12.55 -27.36
N LEU A 100 20.29 -12.12 -26.12
CA LEU A 100 21.24 -11.26 -25.41
C LEU A 100 22.47 -12.06 -24.94
N ARG A 101 23.69 -11.59 -25.25
CA ARG A 101 24.94 -12.25 -24.81
C ARG A 101 25.20 -11.95 -23.32
N ILE A 102 25.36 -12.98 -22.49
CA ILE A 102 25.89 -12.86 -21.13
C ILE A 102 27.41 -13.03 -21.18
N THR A 103 28.15 -12.23 -20.42
CA THR A 103 29.52 -12.58 -20.03
C THR A 103 29.84 -12.24 -18.58
N ALA A 104 30.65 -13.09 -17.94
CA ALA A 104 31.33 -12.81 -16.68
C ALA A 104 32.29 -11.61 -16.80
N ILE A 105 32.75 -11.13 -15.65
CA ILE A 105 33.68 -9.99 -15.51
C ILE A 105 34.98 -10.14 -16.33
N ASP A 106 35.46 -11.36 -16.57
CA ASP A 106 36.64 -11.65 -17.42
C ASP A 106 36.31 -11.81 -18.92
N SER A 107 35.09 -11.41 -19.30
CA SER A 107 34.46 -11.59 -20.61
C SER A 107 34.16 -13.04 -21.03
N GLN A 108 34.06 -14.01 -20.10
CA GLN A 108 33.60 -15.38 -20.45
C GLN A 108 32.11 -15.51 -20.62
N PRO A 109 31.63 -16.27 -21.63
CA PRO A 109 30.22 -16.67 -21.67
C PRO A 109 29.88 -17.45 -20.40
N ILE A 110 28.91 -16.94 -19.63
CA ILE A 110 28.25 -17.72 -18.57
C ILE A 110 27.10 -18.49 -19.21
N GLY A 111 26.85 -19.73 -18.79
CA GLY A 111 25.78 -20.54 -19.39
C GLY A 111 26.06 -20.79 -20.87
N GLU A 112 25.03 -20.80 -21.70
CA GLU A 112 25.18 -20.88 -23.17
C GLU A 112 25.80 -19.61 -23.81
N GLY A 113 26.28 -18.67 -23.01
CA GLY A 113 26.75 -17.35 -23.43
C GLY A 113 25.64 -16.43 -23.94
N TYR A 114 24.40 -16.91 -24.07
CA TYR A 114 23.27 -16.17 -24.61
C TYR A 114 21.97 -16.53 -23.90
N LEU A 115 21.20 -15.50 -23.52
CA LEU A 115 19.80 -15.61 -23.09
C LEU A 115 18.93 -15.74 -24.35
N LYS A 116 18.42 -16.95 -24.58
CA LYS A 116 17.61 -17.31 -25.75
C LYS A 116 16.11 -17.30 -25.47
N ARG A 117 15.70 -17.35 -24.20
CA ARG A 117 14.30 -17.35 -23.74
C ARG A 117 14.05 -16.20 -22.76
N GLN A 118 12.84 -15.67 -22.79
CA GLN A 118 12.31 -14.67 -21.84
C GLN A 118 10.88 -15.02 -21.46
N THR A 119 10.41 -14.58 -20.30
CA THR A 119 9.00 -14.63 -19.94
C THR A 119 8.21 -13.59 -20.74
N GLU A 120 6.87 -13.71 -20.75
CA GLU A 120 6.03 -12.52 -20.93
C GLU A 120 6.15 -11.57 -19.71
N LEU A 121 5.42 -10.45 -19.70
CA LEU A 121 5.45 -9.49 -18.59
C LEU A 121 4.82 -10.10 -17.32
N LEU A 122 5.65 -10.67 -16.43
CA LEU A 122 5.21 -11.26 -15.18
C LEU A 122 4.88 -10.18 -14.14
N GLU A 123 3.72 -10.32 -13.50
CA GLU A 123 3.29 -9.46 -12.42
C GLU A 123 3.93 -9.90 -11.10
N PHE A 124 4.79 -9.04 -10.56
CA PHE A 124 5.56 -9.32 -9.34
C PHE A 124 5.51 -8.15 -8.36
N ARG A 125 5.48 -8.46 -7.07
CA ARG A 125 5.43 -7.48 -5.97
C ARG A 125 6.68 -7.55 -5.11
N VAL A 126 7.35 -6.42 -4.93
CA VAL A 126 8.51 -6.21 -4.06
C VAL A 126 8.01 -5.57 -2.75
N GLY A 127 7.98 -6.34 -1.67
CA GLY A 127 7.43 -5.89 -0.39
C GLY A 127 5.92 -5.58 -0.45
N LEU A 128 5.48 -4.51 0.23
CA LEU A 128 4.05 -4.25 0.49
C LEU A 128 3.37 -3.23 -0.45
N PHE A 129 4.14 -2.48 -1.24
CA PHE A 129 3.64 -1.32 -2.00
C PHE A 129 4.06 -1.33 -3.47
N TYR A 130 5.14 -2.03 -3.82
CA TYR A 130 5.69 -1.99 -5.17
C TYR A 130 5.26 -3.25 -5.92
N GLN A 131 4.50 -3.12 -7.00
CA GLN A 131 4.33 -4.21 -7.98
C GLN A 131 4.35 -3.62 -9.39
N GLU A 132 4.93 -4.40 -10.30
CA GLU A 132 5.13 -4.03 -11.70
C GLU A 132 4.99 -5.30 -12.55
N ARG A 133 4.84 -5.11 -13.86
CA ARG A 133 4.86 -6.20 -14.84
C ARG A 133 6.15 -6.10 -15.66
N LEU A 134 7.07 -7.05 -15.49
CA LEU A 134 8.36 -7.08 -16.20
C LEU A 134 8.60 -8.44 -16.85
N ALA A 135 9.25 -8.42 -18.02
CA ALA A 135 9.82 -9.63 -18.59
C ALA A 135 11.15 -9.95 -17.88
N PHE A 136 11.37 -11.23 -17.61
CA PHE A 136 12.61 -11.77 -17.08
C PHE A 136 13.24 -12.67 -18.13
N TYR A 137 14.56 -12.60 -18.30
CA TYR A 137 15.27 -13.53 -19.16
C TYR A 137 15.50 -14.84 -18.42
N VAL A 138 15.31 -15.97 -19.11
CA VAL A 138 15.36 -17.30 -18.49
C VAL A 138 16.80 -17.79 -18.45
N THR A 139 17.26 -18.16 -17.26
CA THR A 139 18.61 -18.70 -16.99
C THR A 139 18.54 -20.00 -16.18
N SER A 140 19.70 -20.58 -15.89
CA SER A 140 19.85 -21.74 -14.98
C SER A 140 20.55 -21.27 -13.71
N SER A 141 19.78 -20.91 -12.68
CA SER A 141 20.24 -20.32 -11.42
C SER A 141 19.47 -20.90 -10.22
N PRO A 142 19.64 -22.20 -9.90
CA PRO A 142 18.88 -22.86 -8.83
C PRO A 142 19.17 -22.30 -7.42
N ALA A 143 20.32 -21.62 -7.23
CA ALA A 143 20.68 -21.00 -5.96
C ALA A 143 20.05 -19.60 -5.76
N ASN A 144 19.79 -18.87 -6.84
CA ASN A 144 19.15 -17.54 -6.84
C ASN A 144 18.04 -17.55 -7.90
N PRO A 145 16.80 -17.97 -7.55
CA PRO A 145 15.76 -18.31 -8.53
C PRO A 145 15.17 -17.09 -9.26
N MET A 146 15.43 -15.88 -8.76
CA MET A 146 15.17 -14.61 -9.43
C MET A 146 16.32 -13.64 -9.14
N ILE A 147 16.67 -12.80 -10.12
CA ILE A 147 17.67 -11.74 -9.99
C ILE A 147 17.10 -10.44 -10.59
N LEU A 148 17.18 -9.33 -9.85
CA LEU A 148 16.82 -7.99 -10.28
C LEU A 148 18.10 -7.20 -10.55
N GLY A 149 18.37 -6.93 -11.83
CA GLY A 149 19.64 -6.42 -12.33
C GLY A 149 19.73 -4.89 -12.39
N PHE A 150 20.85 -4.41 -12.94
CA PHE A 150 21.15 -2.99 -13.11
C PHE A 150 20.06 -2.21 -13.86
N LEU A 151 19.39 -2.78 -14.87
CA LEU A 151 18.28 -2.08 -15.54
C LEU A 151 17.11 -1.77 -14.59
N TRP A 152 16.80 -2.66 -13.66
CA TRP A 152 15.79 -2.44 -12.62
C TRP A 152 16.31 -1.43 -11.58
N LEU A 153 17.51 -1.65 -11.05
CA LEU A 153 18.14 -0.73 -10.09
C LEU A 153 18.22 0.71 -10.63
N ARG A 154 18.60 0.91 -11.90
CA ARG A 154 18.65 2.23 -12.54
C ARG A 154 17.28 2.84 -12.82
N ARG A 155 16.23 2.02 -13.03
CA ARG A 155 14.86 2.48 -13.29
C ARG A 155 14.16 2.93 -12.00
N HIS A 156 14.45 2.28 -10.88
CA HIS A 156 13.76 2.51 -9.61
C HIS A 156 14.59 3.27 -8.57
N ASP A 157 15.92 3.27 -8.72
CA ASP A 157 16.91 3.91 -7.84
C ASP A 157 16.58 3.72 -6.35
N PRO A 158 16.59 2.46 -5.85
CA PRO A 158 16.25 2.16 -4.48
C PRO A 158 17.40 2.49 -3.52
N GLN A 159 17.09 3.19 -2.44
CA GLN A 159 18.01 3.41 -1.33
C GLN A 159 18.10 2.13 -0.50
N ILE A 160 19.26 1.48 -0.53
CA ILE A 160 19.54 0.20 0.14
C ILE A 160 20.44 0.43 1.36
N SER A 161 20.09 -0.19 2.49
CA SER A 161 20.92 -0.29 3.67
C SER A 161 21.91 -1.46 3.52
N TRP A 162 23.11 -1.18 3.01
CA TRP A 162 24.18 -2.17 2.88
C TRP A 162 24.63 -2.78 4.22
N ARG A 163 24.26 -2.19 5.36
CA ARG A 163 24.54 -2.72 6.70
C ARG A 163 23.51 -3.76 7.17
N SER A 164 22.24 -3.63 6.78
CA SER A 164 21.17 -4.55 7.21
C SER A 164 20.62 -5.45 6.10
N GLY A 165 20.96 -5.19 4.83
CA GLY A 165 20.44 -5.94 3.69
C GLY A 165 19.00 -5.57 3.30
N GLU A 166 18.58 -4.33 3.56
CA GLU A 166 17.19 -3.90 3.43
C GLU A 166 17.00 -2.77 2.40
N LEU A 167 15.86 -2.79 1.69
CA LEU A 167 15.42 -1.69 0.84
C LEU A 167 14.68 -0.64 1.70
N VAL A 168 15.31 0.52 1.89
CA VAL A 168 14.86 1.56 2.83
C VAL A 168 13.88 2.54 2.18
N ARG A 169 14.09 2.86 0.89
CA ARG A 169 13.26 3.84 0.16
C ARG A 169 13.37 3.63 -1.35
N TRP A 170 12.37 4.09 -2.10
CA TRP A 170 12.44 4.25 -3.56
C TRP A 170 12.82 5.69 -3.92
N SER A 171 13.45 5.91 -5.09
CA SER A 171 13.68 7.26 -5.61
C SER A 171 12.37 8.03 -5.84
N PRO A 172 12.39 9.38 -5.82
CA PRO A 172 11.21 10.19 -6.13
C PRO A 172 10.57 9.83 -7.49
N ALA A 173 11.39 9.53 -8.51
CA ALA A 173 10.90 9.12 -9.83
C ALA A 173 10.17 7.76 -9.79
N CYS A 174 10.60 6.83 -8.94
CA CYS A 174 9.93 5.54 -8.73
C CYS A 174 8.66 5.65 -7.88
N LEU A 175 8.68 6.51 -6.84
CA LEU A 175 7.47 6.87 -6.09
C LEU A 175 6.40 7.48 -7.03
N ASP A 176 6.82 8.37 -7.93
CA ASP A 176 5.93 9.06 -8.88
C ASP A 176 5.60 8.28 -10.16
N GLY A 177 6.39 7.28 -10.55
CA GLY A 177 6.18 6.51 -11.78
C GLY A 177 5.62 5.11 -11.57
N CYS A 178 5.92 4.47 -10.44
CA CYS A 178 5.68 3.04 -10.22
C CYS A 178 4.74 2.77 -9.04
N LEU A 179 4.88 3.52 -7.93
CA LEU A 179 3.85 3.48 -6.88
C LEU A 179 2.56 4.18 -7.34
N ARG A 180 2.65 5.14 -8.28
CA ARG A 180 1.52 5.59 -9.12
C ARG A 180 1.10 4.55 -10.17
N ASN A 181 0.91 3.29 -9.74
CA ASN A 181 -0.03 2.29 -10.28
C ASN A 181 -0.29 1.17 -9.23
N GLN A 182 -0.10 1.48 -7.94
CA GLN A 182 -0.10 0.50 -6.84
C GLN A 182 -0.96 0.98 -5.66
N VAL A 183 -2.26 0.85 -5.88
CA VAL A 183 -3.33 1.43 -5.06
C VAL A 183 -3.61 0.55 -3.82
N SER A 184 -2.59 0.25 -2.99
CA SER A 184 -2.78 -0.69 -1.87
C SER A 184 -1.88 -0.61 -0.61
N ARG A 185 -1.44 0.57 -0.13
CA ARG A 185 -1.29 0.89 1.34
C ARG A 185 -0.99 2.39 1.62
N PRO A 186 -1.19 2.90 2.86
CA PRO A 186 -1.21 4.34 3.14
C PRO A 186 0.13 5.07 2.98
N CYS A 187 0.10 6.27 2.41
CA CYS A 187 1.27 7.17 2.35
C CYS A 187 1.60 7.78 3.71
N ARG A 188 2.90 7.86 4.04
CA ARG A 188 3.41 9.02 4.79
C ARG A 188 3.59 10.14 3.78
N THR A 189 2.78 11.19 3.88
CA THR A 189 2.86 12.34 2.99
C THR A 189 4.27 12.94 3.03
N SER A 190 4.83 13.24 1.85
CA SER A 190 5.85 14.27 1.71
C SER A 190 5.42 15.51 2.50
N ARG A 191 6.35 16.23 3.16
CA ARG A 191 5.99 17.51 3.79
C ARG A 191 5.40 18.43 2.71
N VAL A 192 4.07 18.58 2.73
CA VAL A 192 3.42 19.73 2.10
C VAL A 192 4.13 20.95 2.65
N ARG A 193 4.49 21.89 1.78
CA ARG A 193 5.07 23.16 2.22
C ARG A 193 3.94 23.95 2.87
N GLU A 194 3.71 23.66 4.14
CA GLU A 194 2.65 24.24 4.96
C GLU A 194 2.76 25.76 4.85
N MET A 195 1.75 26.38 4.25
CA MET A 195 1.67 27.83 4.17
C MET A 195 1.58 28.36 5.60
N SER A 196 2.14 29.56 5.83
CA SER A 196 2.23 30.19 7.15
C SER A 196 0.94 29.96 7.96
N PRO A 197 1.04 29.46 9.21
CA PRO A 197 -0.14 29.02 9.96
C PRO A 197 -1.19 30.14 9.99
N PRO A 198 -2.46 29.84 9.65
CA PRO A 198 -3.45 30.87 9.37
C PRO A 198 -3.65 31.76 10.59
N THR A 199 -3.52 33.07 10.41
CA THR A 199 -3.66 34.05 11.48
C THR A 199 -5.03 33.90 12.13
N PRO A 200 -5.13 33.64 13.45
CA PRO A 200 -6.40 33.36 14.10
C PRO A 200 -7.45 34.44 13.82
N GLY A 201 -8.59 34.03 13.23
CA GLY A 201 -9.69 34.91 12.87
C GLY A 201 -9.71 35.42 11.42
N HIS A 202 -8.62 35.31 10.65
CA HIS A 202 -8.60 35.74 9.25
C HIS A 202 -8.75 34.56 8.29
N LEU A 203 -9.96 34.43 7.72
CA LEU A 203 -10.25 33.51 6.63
C LEU A 203 -9.67 34.08 5.31
N PRO A 204 -8.97 33.28 4.46
CA PRO A 204 -8.44 33.78 3.19
C PRO A 204 -9.54 34.34 2.28
N GLN A 205 -9.24 35.41 1.53
CA GLN A 205 -10.21 36.13 0.69
C GLN A 205 -11.02 35.21 -0.25
N ALA A 206 -10.39 34.16 -0.79
CA ALA A 206 -11.02 33.17 -1.67
C ALA A 206 -12.09 32.28 -1.00
N TYR A 207 -12.28 32.40 0.33
CA TYR A 207 -13.35 31.74 1.07
C TYR A 207 -14.26 32.73 1.83
N ALA A 208 -14.11 34.05 1.62
CA ALA A 208 -14.81 35.07 2.40
C ALA A 208 -16.34 34.94 2.34
N GLU A 209 -16.90 34.51 1.21
CA GLU A 209 -18.33 34.21 1.04
C GLU A 209 -18.83 33.08 1.96
N PHE A 210 -17.94 32.14 2.32
CA PHE A 210 -18.26 31.00 3.18
C PHE A 210 -18.05 31.29 4.67
N TRP A 211 -17.80 32.54 5.08
CA TRP A 211 -17.56 32.93 6.49
C TRP A 211 -18.54 32.28 7.49
N GLU A 212 -19.82 32.19 7.13
CA GLU A 212 -20.86 31.56 7.95
C GLU A 212 -20.57 30.11 8.35
N VAL A 213 -19.87 29.31 7.54
CA VAL A 213 -19.57 27.90 7.89
C VAL A 213 -18.40 27.75 8.86
N PHE A 214 -17.61 28.82 9.06
CA PHE A 214 -16.47 28.84 9.97
C PHE A 214 -16.82 29.42 11.36
N ARG A 215 -18.04 29.98 11.53
CA ARG A 215 -18.57 30.46 12.81
C ARG A 215 -18.67 29.34 13.85
N LYS A 216 -18.09 29.54 15.05
CA LYS A 216 -18.15 28.54 16.14
C LYS A 216 -19.57 28.39 16.68
N GLU A 217 -20.35 29.45 16.61
CA GLU A 217 -21.66 29.62 17.24
C GLU A 217 -22.75 28.77 16.56
N ARG A 218 -22.49 28.30 15.33
CA ARG A 218 -23.32 27.31 14.62
C ARG A 218 -23.07 25.88 15.09
N VAL A 219 -21.84 25.56 15.52
CA VAL A 219 -21.43 24.22 16.01
C VAL A 219 -21.82 24.02 17.48
N ALA A 220 -22.10 25.10 18.20
CA ALA A 220 -22.53 25.09 19.61
C ALA A 220 -24.06 25.08 19.79
N ARG A 221 -24.83 24.81 18.71
CA ARG A 221 -26.29 24.71 18.73
C ARG A 221 -26.70 23.33 18.22
N LEU A 222 -27.75 22.78 18.81
CA LEU A 222 -28.40 21.58 18.29
C LEU A 222 -28.84 21.80 16.82
N PRO A 223 -28.45 20.93 15.86
CA PRO A 223 -28.91 21.00 14.48
C PRO A 223 -30.38 20.57 14.37
N ALA A 224 -31.07 20.96 13.29
CA ALA A 224 -32.41 20.46 13.01
C ALA A 224 -32.36 18.97 12.59
N HIS A 225 -33.35 18.16 13.01
CA HIS A 225 -33.50 16.76 12.60
C HIS A 225 -33.45 16.59 11.07
N GLN A 226 -32.80 15.52 10.61
CA GLN A 226 -32.61 15.20 9.18
C GLN A 226 -33.06 13.76 8.86
N PRO A 227 -33.34 13.44 7.58
CA PRO A 227 -33.55 12.05 7.14
C PRO A 227 -32.38 11.09 7.38
N TRP A 228 -31.19 11.63 7.72
CA TRP A 228 -29.95 10.91 8.01
C TRP A 228 -29.50 11.06 9.48
N ASP A 229 -30.43 11.37 10.40
CA ASP A 229 -30.15 11.35 11.85
C ASP A 229 -29.62 9.97 12.29
N CYS A 230 -28.78 9.98 13.33
CA CYS A 230 -28.09 8.80 13.85
C CYS A 230 -29.10 7.81 14.48
N ALA A 231 -29.42 6.75 13.73
CA ALA A 231 -30.22 5.62 14.19
C ALA A 231 -29.41 4.70 15.12
N ILE A 232 -30.02 4.27 16.22
CA ILE A 232 -29.43 3.28 17.14
C ILE A 232 -30.32 2.05 17.14
N ASP A 233 -30.29 1.32 16.03
CA ASP A 233 -31.05 0.07 15.86
C ASP A 233 -30.41 -1.04 16.71
N LEU A 234 -31.22 -1.72 17.53
CA LEU A 234 -30.76 -2.76 18.46
C LEU A 234 -31.08 -4.15 17.90
N LEU A 235 -30.27 -5.14 18.28
CA LEU A 235 -30.56 -6.55 18.03
C LEU A 235 -31.93 -6.95 18.63
N PRO A 236 -32.70 -7.84 18.00
CA PRO A 236 -34.03 -8.23 18.49
C PRO A 236 -34.02 -8.64 19.96
N ASN A 237 -35.04 -8.20 20.70
CA ASN A 237 -35.24 -8.46 22.14
C ASN A 237 -34.11 -7.98 23.08
N ASN A 238 -33.18 -7.13 22.62
CA ASN A 238 -32.15 -6.53 23.47
C ASN A 238 -32.55 -5.13 23.97
N SER A 239 -32.07 -4.77 25.15
CA SER A 239 -32.22 -3.44 25.77
C SER A 239 -30.88 -2.96 26.32
N PRO A 240 -30.58 -1.65 26.33
CA PRO A 240 -29.34 -1.11 26.90
C PRO A 240 -29.07 -1.66 28.31
N PRO A 241 -27.86 -2.18 28.60
CA PRO A 241 -27.51 -2.67 29.92
C PRO A 241 -27.28 -1.51 30.90
N ARG A 242 -27.36 -1.79 32.20
CA ARG A 242 -26.89 -0.85 33.23
C ARG A 242 -25.36 -0.85 33.24
N GLY A 243 -24.76 0.31 32.97
CA GLY A 243 -23.33 0.54 33.05
C GLY A 243 -22.82 0.58 34.49
N ARG A 244 -21.49 0.65 34.63
CA ARG A 244 -20.82 0.70 35.94
C ARG A 244 -20.78 2.14 36.46
N VAL A 245 -20.99 2.32 37.76
CA VAL A 245 -20.67 3.58 38.43
C VAL A 245 -19.14 3.66 38.57
N TYR A 246 -18.53 4.72 38.04
CA TYR A 246 -17.11 4.99 38.21
C TYR A 246 -16.91 5.99 39.35
N PRO A 247 -15.96 5.77 40.28
CA PRO A 247 -15.57 6.77 41.26
C PRO A 247 -14.81 7.90 40.56
N LEU A 248 -15.21 9.15 40.81
CA LEU A 248 -14.52 10.35 40.31
C LEU A 248 -13.71 11.01 41.44
N SER A 249 -12.51 11.48 41.13
CA SER A 249 -11.73 12.34 42.02
C SER A 249 -12.30 13.77 42.07
N LEU A 250 -11.89 14.59 43.05
CA LEU A 250 -12.38 15.96 43.19
C LEU A 250 -12.19 16.85 41.93
N PRO A 251 -11.07 16.77 41.17
CA PRO A 251 -10.95 17.47 39.88
C PRO A 251 -11.90 16.92 38.81
N GLU A 252 -12.15 15.61 38.78
CA GLU A 252 -13.04 14.97 37.81
C GLU A 252 -14.51 15.30 38.09
N SER A 253 -14.95 15.35 39.35
CA SER A 253 -16.30 15.78 39.71
C SER A 253 -16.60 17.20 39.21
N LYS A 254 -15.66 18.13 39.41
CA LYS A 254 -15.79 19.50 38.88
C LYS A 254 -15.84 19.54 37.35
N ALA A 255 -14.94 18.80 36.69
CA ALA A 255 -14.93 18.71 35.24
C ALA A 255 -16.20 18.04 34.67
N MET A 256 -16.87 17.19 35.44
CA MET A 256 -18.18 16.60 35.11
C MET A 256 -19.29 17.63 35.29
N GLU A 257 -19.31 18.38 36.39
CA GLU A 257 -20.25 19.47 36.63
C GLU A 257 -20.18 20.52 35.49
N GLU A 258 -18.99 21.05 35.21
CA GLU A 258 -18.72 21.97 34.09
C GLU A 258 -19.15 21.40 32.72
N TYR A 259 -18.90 20.10 32.49
CA TYR A 259 -19.29 19.41 31.26
C TYR A 259 -20.82 19.29 31.12
N ILE A 260 -21.53 18.90 32.19
CA ILE A 260 -22.99 18.74 32.20
C ILE A 260 -23.66 20.10 31.96
N GLU A 261 -23.24 21.15 32.67
CA GLU A 261 -23.76 22.51 32.47
C GLU A 261 -23.56 22.99 31.03
N THR A 262 -22.34 22.83 30.50
CA THR A 262 -22.01 23.23 29.11
C THR A 262 -22.82 22.43 28.08
N ALA A 263 -23.01 21.12 28.28
CA ALA A 263 -23.72 20.27 27.35
C ALA A 263 -25.25 20.47 27.40
N LEU A 264 -25.81 20.82 28.56
CA LEU A 264 -27.22 21.23 28.71
C LEU A 264 -27.45 22.60 28.07
N ALA A 265 -26.57 23.58 28.31
CA ALA A 265 -26.69 24.94 27.75
C ALA A 265 -26.59 24.97 26.21
N ALA A 266 -25.90 23.99 25.61
CA ALA A 266 -25.82 23.79 24.16
C ALA A 266 -26.92 22.88 23.59
N GLU A 267 -27.87 22.42 24.41
CA GLU A 267 -28.92 21.45 24.06
C GLU A 267 -28.41 20.07 23.56
N HIS A 268 -27.12 19.77 23.68
CA HIS A 268 -26.52 18.49 23.24
C HIS A 268 -26.99 17.29 24.08
N ILE A 269 -27.30 17.51 25.35
CA ILE A 269 -27.91 16.53 26.26
C ILE A 269 -29.20 17.07 26.89
N ARG A 270 -30.03 16.20 27.45
CA ARG A 270 -31.16 16.55 28.34
C ARG A 270 -31.23 15.58 29.54
N PRO A 271 -31.87 15.95 30.67
CA PRO A 271 -32.16 15.01 31.74
C PRO A 271 -33.05 13.86 31.25
N SER A 272 -32.89 12.67 31.83
CA SER A 272 -33.64 11.46 31.46
C SER A 272 -34.10 10.65 32.67
N THR A 273 -35.08 9.76 32.45
CA THR A 273 -35.66 8.84 33.43
C THR A 273 -35.64 7.38 32.95
N ALA A 274 -34.81 7.04 31.95
CA ALA A 274 -34.74 5.70 31.38
C ALA A 274 -34.24 4.64 32.40
N PRO A 275 -34.66 3.35 32.27
CA PRO A 275 -34.41 2.31 33.28
C PRO A 275 -32.96 1.76 33.29
N ALA A 276 -32.15 2.14 32.31
CA ALA A 276 -30.76 1.72 32.16
C ALA A 276 -29.91 2.90 31.65
N ALA A 277 -28.64 2.93 32.05
CA ALA A 277 -27.74 4.06 31.81
C ALA A 277 -26.28 3.60 31.76
N ALA A 278 -25.53 4.03 30.76
CA ALA A 278 -24.08 3.83 30.64
C ALA A 278 -23.31 4.57 31.76
N GLY A 279 -22.10 4.11 32.07
CA GLY A 279 -21.24 4.73 33.08
C GLY A 279 -20.45 5.91 32.53
N PHE A 280 -20.29 6.97 33.32
CA PHE A 280 -19.51 8.16 32.96
C PHE A 280 -18.16 8.17 33.70
N PHE A 281 -17.07 8.49 33.01
CA PHE A 281 -15.72 8.60 33.56
C PHE A 281 -14.85 9.58 32.74
N PHE A 282 -13.59 9.78 33.12
CA PHE A 282 -12.64 10.60 32.36
C PHE A 282 -11.41 9.81 31.88
N VAL A 283 -10.84 10.27 30.78
CA VAL A 283 -9.51 9.89 30.30
C VAL A 283 -8.62 11.13 30.26
N GLY A 284 -7.41 11.03 30.80
CA GLY A 284 -6.41 12.10 30.75
C GLY A 284 -5.88 12.32 29.32
N LYS A 285 -5.93 13.56 28.85
CA LYS A 285 -5.31 14.00 27.60
C LYS A 285 -3.81 14.25 27.81
N LYS A 286 -3.05 14.24 26.70
CA LYS A 286 -1.60 14.56 26.69
C LYS A 286 -1.27 16.02 27.05
N ASP A 287 -2.27 16.90 27.03
CA ASP A 287 -2.15 18.31 27.44
C ASP A 287 -2.45 18.54 28.94
N GLY A 288 -2.75 17.47 29.70
CA GLY A 288 -3.14 17.54 31.11
C GLY A 288 -4.63 17.80 31.36
N GLY A 289 -5.41 18.10 30.32
CA GLY A 289 -6.86 18.24 30.41
C GLY A 289 -7.57 16.88 30.52
N LEU A 290 -8.81 16.89 30.99
CA LEU A 290 -9.66 15.70 31.02
C LEU A 290 -10.52 15.58 29.74
N ARG A 291 -10.79 14.37 29.28
CA ARG A 291 -11.77 14.03 28.22
C ARG A 291 -12.91 13.23 28.85
N PRO A 292 -14.17 13.72 28.84
CA PRO A 292 -15.31 12.93 29.33
C PRO A 292 -15.54 11.73 28.40
N CYS A 293 -15.78 10.57 29.00
CA CYS A 293 -15.98 9.29 28.33
C CYS A 293 -17.21 8.60 28.92
N ILE A 294 -18.03 8.00 28.05
CA ILE A 294 -19.20 7.23 28.46
C ILE A 294 -18.99 5.79 27.99
N ASP A 295 -19.15 4.82 28.90
CA ASP A 295 -18.95 3.40 28.61
C ASP A 295 -20.14 2.80 27.86
N TYR A 296 -20.19 3.07 26.56
CA TYR A 296 -21.15 2.48 25.64
C TYR A 296 -20.77 1.07 25.15
N GLN A 297 -19.73 0.41 25.68
CA GLN A 297 -19.35 -0.95 25.24
C GLN A 297 -20.53 -1.93 25.28
N GLY A 298 -21.34 -1.86 26.34
CA GLY A 298 -22.54 -2.68 26.50
C GLY A 298 -23.69 -2.33 25.54
N LEU A 299 -23.78 -1.07 25.08
CA LEU A 299 -24.75 -0.64 24.06
C LEU A 299 -24.28 -1.07 22.66
N ASN A 300 -23.00 -0.84 22.36
CA ASN A 300 -22.38 -1.18 21.08
C ASN A 300 -22.45 -2.68 20.79
N ALA A 301 -22.27 -3.53 21.82
CA ALA A 301 -22.39 -4.98 21.71
C ALA A 301 -23.81 -5.50 21.34
N ILE A 302 -24.85 -4.68 21.55
CA ILE A 302 -26.25 -5.02 21.20
C ILE A 302 -26.81 -4.16 20.05
N THR A 303 -26.01 -3.29 19.47
CA THR A 303 -26.40 -2.42 18.34
C THR A 303 -26.14 -3.16 17.04
N VAL A 304 -27.05 -3.02 16.07
CA VAL A 304 -26.91 -3.61 14.73
C VAL A 304 -25.70 -2.98 14.02
N PRO A 305 -24.67 -3.75 13.65
CA PRO A 305 -23.51 -3.19 12.97
C PRO A 305 -23.87 -2.61 11.60
N TYR A 306 -23.52 -1.36 11.34
CA TYR A 306 -23.69 -0.69 10.05
C TYR A 306 -22.33 -0.53 9.34
N PRO A 307 -21.87 -1.51 8.55
CA PRO A 307 -20.59 -1.45 7.85
C PRO A 307 -20.69 -0.54 6.61
N TYR A 308 -20.66 0.78 6.81
CA TYR A 308 -20.64 1.74 5.71
C TYR A 308 -19.40 1.53 4.83
N PRO A 309 -19.54 1.48 3.48
CA PRO A 309 -18.43 1.18 2.56
C PRO A 309 -17.49 2.39 2.41
N LEU A 310 -16.63 2.61 3.41
CA LEU A 310 -15.54 3.57 3.31
C LEU A 310 -14.52 3.11 2.25
N PRO A 311 -14.03 4.01 1.37
CA PRO A 311 -12.99 3.66 0.41
C PRO A 311 -11.71 3.27 1.15
N LEU A 312 -11.03 2.24 0.68
CA LEU A 312 -9.70 1.88 1.18
C LEU A 312 -8.80 3.11 1.04
N VAL A 313 -8.06 3.48 2.12
CA VAL A 313 -7.15 4.65 2.14
C VAL A 313 -6.29 4.79 0.87
N PRO A 314 -5.74 3.73 0.27
CA PRO A 314 -4.97 3.83 -0.97
C PRO A 314 -5.82 4.22 -2.19
N ALA A 315 -7.06 3.73 -2.30
CA ALA A 315 -7.99 4.10 -3.35
C ALA A 315 -8.44 5.57 -3.24
N ALA A 316 -8.56 6.10 -2.01
CA ALA A 316 -8.74 7.53 -1.80
C ALA A 316 -7.49 8.35 -2.19
N LEU A 317 -6.29 7.88 -1.84
CA LEU A 317 -5.02 8.52 -2.24
C LEU A 317 -4.78 8.50 -3.76
N GLU A 318 -5.28 7.47 -4.46
CA GLU A 318 -5.22 7.35 -5.92
C GLU A 318 -6.07 8.40 -6.63
N GLN A 319 -7.26 8.72 -6.11
CA GLN A 319 -8.11 9.78 -6.68
C GLN A 319 -7.44 11.17 -6.59
N LEU A 320 -6.42 11.33 -5.73
CA LEU A 320 -5.63 12.54 -5.59
C LEU A 320 -4.39 12.56 -6.52
N ARG A 321 -4.18 11.53 -7.35
CA ARG A 321 -3.01 11.40 -8.23
C ARG A 321 -2.94 12.56 -9.24
N GLY A 322 -1.82 13.29 -9.21
CA GLY A 322 -1.57 14.40 -10.13
C GLY A 322 -2.14 15.75 -9.70
N ALA A 323 -2.92 15.81 -8.61
CA ALA A 323 -3.27 17.07 -7.97
C ALA A 323 -2.00 17.81 -7.50
N ARG A 324 -1.94 19.11 -7.74
CA ARG A 324 -0.78 19.97 -7.40
C ARG A 324 -1.01 20.83 -6.14
N MET A 325 -2.26 20.95 -5.71
CA MET A 325 -2.69 21.70 -4.54
C MET A 325 -3.65 20.82 -3.74
N PHE A 326 -3.56 20.90 -2.42
CA PHE A 326 -4.37 20.12 -1.49
C PHE A 326 -4.95 21.06 -0.43
N THR A 327 -6.26 21.06 -0.27
CA THR A 327 -6.96 21.76 0.81
C THR A 327 -7.53 20.71 1.75
N LYS A 328 -7.06 20.69 3.01
CA LYS A 328 -7.73 19.90 4.06
C LYS A 328 -8.81 20.76 4.71
N LEU A 329 -10.05 20.30 4.68
CA LEU A 329 -11.13 20.80 5.54
C LEU A 329 -11.32 19.82 6.70
N ASP A 330 -11.69 20.32 7.88
CA ASP A 330 -11.83 19.55 9.11
C ASP A 330 -13.11 20.01 9.83
N LEU A 331 -14.03 19.08 10.08
CA LEU A 331 -15.33 19.40 10.65
C LEU A 331 -15.23 19.51 12.18
N ARG A 332 -15.19 20.74 12.69
CA ARG A 332 -15.19 21.01 14.14
C ARG A 332 -16.36 20.28 14.80
N SER A 333 -16.04 19.43 15.78
CA SER A 333 -17.02 18.68 16.57
C SER A 333 -18.06 17.93 15.72
N ALA A 334 -17.63 17.27 14.64
CA ALA A 334 -18.51 16.66 13.62
C ALA A 334 -19.70 15.85 14.17
N TYR A 335 -19.51 15.10 15.26
CA TYR A 335 -20.56 14.34 15.94
C TYR A 335 -21.74 15.22 16.42
N ASN A 336 -21.47 16.46 16.85
CA ASN A 336 -22.49 17.41 17.28
C ASN A 336 -23.37 17.93 16.12
N LEU A 337 -22.95 17.74 14.87
CA LEU A 337 -23.64 18.24 13.67
C LEU A 337 -24.74 17.28 13.15
N VAL A 338 -24.93 16.14 13.82
CA VAL A 338 -25.95 15.12 13.49
C VAL A 338 -26.79 14.86 14.75
N GLN A 339 -28.13 14.90 14.66
CA GLN A 339 -28.97 14.49 15.79
C GLN A 339 -29.05 12.97 15.92
N ILE A 340 -29.40 12.48 17.10
CA ILE A 340 -29.89 11.11 17.27
C ILE A 340 -31.32 11.04 16.73
N ARG A 341 -31.66 9.94 16.05
CA ARG A 341 -32.98 9.71 15.47
C ARG A 341 -34.04 9.76 16.57
N LYS A 342 -35.05 10.62 16.41
CA LYS A 342 -36.14 10.80 17.39
C LYS A 342 -36.80 9.46 17.76
N GLY A 343 -36.75 9.10 19.04
CA GLY A 343 -37.17 7.81 19.58
C GLY A 343 -35.99 6.91 20.02
N ASP A 344 -34.75 7.27 19.70
CA ASP A 344 -33.54 6.54 20.09
C ASP A 344 -32.74 7.24 21.20
N GLU A 345 -33.02 8.51 21.55
CA GLU A 345 -32.20 9.29 22.50
C GLU A 345 -31.99 8.55 23.83
N TRP A 346 -33.05 7.92 24.36
CA TRP A 346 -33.04 7.15 25.61
C TRP A 346 -32.08 5.95 25.62
N LYS A 347 -31.58 5.51 24.46
CA LYS A 347 -30.56 4.45 24.37
C LYS A 347 -29.17 4.99 24.76
N THR A 348 -28.98 6.31 24.68
CA THR A 348 -27.73 7.03 24.99
C THR A 348 -27.70 7.60 26.41
N VAL A 349 -28.55 7.08 27.30
CA VAL A 349 -28.60 7.54 28.68
C VAL A 349 -27.32 7.14 29.40
N PHE A 350 -26.75 8.08 30.15
CA PHE A 350 -25.62 7.87 31.04
C PHE A 350 -25.94 8.45 32.43
N HIS A 351 -25.29 7.88 33.45
CA HIS A 351 -25.48 8.29 34.83
C HIS A 351 -24.23 8.98 35.39
N THR A 352 -24.46 9.99 36.23
CA THR A 352 -23.46 10.72 37.01
C THR A 352 -23.90 10.76 38.48
N THR A 353 -23.04 11.26 39.37
CA THR A 353 -23.44 11.53 40.77
C THR A 353 -24.52 12.61 40.88
N HIS A 354 -24.77 13.39 39.81
CA HIS A 354 -25.74 14.47 39.73
C HIS A 354 -27.00 14.13 38.92
N GLY A 355 -27.18 12.87 38.48
CA GLY A 355 -28.40 12.41 37.82
C GLY A 355 -28.19 11.61 36.55
N HIS A 356 -29.26 11.48 35.76
CA HIS A 356 -29.30 10.74 34.51
C HIS A 356 -29.54 11.69 33.34
N TYR A 357 -28.74 11.55 32.28
CA TYR A 357 -28.76 12.43 31.12
C TYR A 357 -28.68 11.61 29.83
N GLU A 358 -29.31 12.07 28.77
CA GLU A 358 -29.27 11.44 27.44
C GLU A 358 -28.86 12.44 26.37
N TYR A 359 -28.19 11.95 25.32
CA TYR A 359 -27.76 12.79 24.20
C TYR A 359 -28.90 13.03 23.20
N ARG A 360 -28.82 14.20 22.56
CA ARG A 360 -29.65 14.58 21.39
C ARG A 360 -28.82 14.68 20.10
N VAL A 361 -27.49 14.73 20.22
CA VAL A 361 -26.52 14.67 19.11
C VAL A 361 -25.78 13.34 19.06
N SER A 362 -25.25 12.98 17.89
CA SER A 362 -24.46 11.77 17.70
C SER A 362 -23.29 11.71 18.71
N LEU A 363 -23.01 10.49 19.16
CA LEU A 363 -22.00 10.24 20.18
C LEU A 363 -20.58 10.26 19.57
N PRO A 364 -19.60 10.90 20.22
CA PRO A 364 -18.19 10.65 19.90
C PRO A 364 -17.79 9.26 20.39
N SER A 365 -17.21 8.44 19.51
CA SER A 365 -16.52 7.22 19.95
C SER A 365 -15.31 7.59 20.81
N PRO A 366 -14.96 6.80 21.85
CA PRO A 366 -13.58 6.78 22.32
C PRO A 366 -12.66 6.30 21.16
N ASP A 367 -11.58 7.05 20.92
CA ASP A 367 -10.48 6.72 20.00
C ASP A 367 -9.39 5.91 20.72
#